data_AF-A0A961NJQ8-F1
#
_entry.id   AF-A0A961NJQ8-F1
#
_cell.length_a   1.000
_cell.length_b   1.000
_cell.length_c   1.000
_cell.angle_alpha   90.00
_cell.angle_beta   90.00
_cell.angle_gamma   90.00
#
_symmetry.space_group_name_H-M   'P 1'
#
loop_
_entity.id
_entity.type
_entity.pdbx_description
1 polymer ?
#
loop_
_entity_poly.entity_id
_entity_poly.type
_entity_poly.pdbx_seq_one_letter_code
_entity_poly.pdbx_strand_id
1 'polypeptide(L)'
;MKRIVGLRKQHRALHEGELEFIYPENRKMLVFLRRYDDEKILVVANLSRHVQYVELDLEKFEGLVPMELFGHTRFPPIGELPYFLTLAPYSFYWFELTSEEEENGDAEFKPPLLENVRSIRDFFPARKPGVVQNEIVPNWLRHARWFAGKNRRITGISIIESIMLSEARGGLLLLLVQVEYTEGESEIYQVLLTRSYEDQAEEILEEHPRSVLARLNTPGEKEPIGILHDALVAPRTAEFLLDIIKKRRRFKGEQGHLSGAPEKAFRRIEKEKAEAGDDISDEPDILRGEQSNTSIAYGEKFILKFFRRLEEGTNPDLEIGKYFQDRTRFRYVPSVAGSIEYEGSRDMSLGILHEYRDNQGDAWNLTLDSISHFYDNIVAFATGSDETPDVPELRFIDMRAYEPPEIVAEAIGTFPITVELLGQRTAEMHLALAAHPEHPGFEQEPFSSHYQRGLYQSLRNLMDEAFSQLRSGLHK
;
A
#
# COMPACT_ATOMS: atom_id res chain seq x y z
N MET A 1 30.46 -19.02 11.50
CA MET A 1 31.01 -19.53 10.21
C MET A 1 29.93 -19.74 9.13
N LYS A 2 28.83 -20.48 9.37
CA LYS A 2 27.76 -20.70 8.37
C LYS A 2 27.15 -19.40 7.80
N ARG A 3 26.89 -18.39 8.64
CA ARG A 3 26.32 -17.09 8.24
C ARG A 3 27.25 -16.28 7.31
N ILE A 4 28.55 -16.31 7.58
CA ILE A 4 29.61 -15.69 6.73
C ILE A 4 29.65 -16.37 5.36
N VAL A 5 29.56 -17.70 5.31
CA VAL A 5 29.55 -18.45 4.04
C VAL A 5 28.29 -18.18 3.23
N GLY A 6 27.14 -17.97 3.89
CA GLY A 6 25.89 -17.57 3.23
C GLY A 6 26.01 -16.22 2.54
N LEU A 7 26.43 -15.19 3.29
CA LEU A 7 26.63 -13.83 2.76
C LEU A 7 27.64 -13.79 1.61
N ARG A 8 28.75 -14.54 1.69
CA ARG A 8 29.71 -14.62 0.58
C ARG A 8 29.16 -15.27 -0.69
N LYS A 9 28.08 -16.05 -0.62
CA LYS A 9 27.41 -16.59 -1.80
C LYS A 9 26.37 -15.63 -2.38
N GLN A 10 25.86 -14.72 -1.56
CA GLN A 10 24.85 -13.73 -1.97
C GLN A 10 25.49 -12.53 -2.66
N HIS A 11 26.68 -12.09 -2.22
CA HIS A 11 27.36 -10.93 -2.81
C HIS A 11 28.55 -11.33 -3.67
N ARG A 12 28.50 -10.97 -4.96
CA ARG A 12 29.54 -11.36 -5.93
C ARG A 12 30.86 -10.65 -5.68
N ALA A 13 30.81 -9.41 -5.19
CA ALA A 13 31.99 -8.67 -4.78
C ALA A 13 32.87 -9.45 -3.77
N LEU A 14 32.29 -10.24 -2.87
CA LEU A 14 33.04 -10.99 -1.84
C LEU A 14 33.76 -12.25 -2.35
N HIS A 15 33.46 -12.71 -3.57
CA HIS A 15 34.08 -13.89 -4.17
C HIS A 15 34.86 -13.59 -5.45
N GLU A 16 34.33 -12.73 -6.33
CA GLU A 16 34.89 -12.42 -7.66
C GLU A 16 35.33 -10.97 -7.81
N GLY A 17 34.95 -10.08 -6.89
CA GLY A 17 35.28 -8.66 -6.98
C GLY A 17 36.77 -8.32 -6.96
N GLU A 18 37.09 -7.14 -7.48
CA GLU A 18 38.39 -6.50 -7.34
C GLU A 18 38.65 -6.15 -5.87
N LEU A 19 39.91 -6.20 -5.43
CA LEU A 19 40.33 -5.92 -4.05
C LEU A 19 41.18 -4.66 -4.01
N GLU A 20 40.74 -3.65 -3.28
CA GLU A 20 41.47 -2.41 -3.05
C GLU A 20 41.71 -2.22 -1.55
N PHE A 21 42.97 -2.13 -1.12
CA PHE A 21 43.29 -1.90 0.29
C PHE A 21 43.24 -0.41 0.63
N ILE A 22 42.59 -0.09 1.75
CA ILE A 22 42.60 1.23 2.36
C ILE A 22 43.56 1.16 3.55
N TYR A 23 44.54 2.06 3.60
CA TYR A 23 45.62 2.02 4.58
C TYR A 23 45.42 3.11 5.65
N PRO A 24 44.66 2.84 6.72
CA PRO A 24 44.52 3.80 7.81
C PRO A 24 45.82 3.91 8.62
N GLU A 25 45.98 5.00 9.37
CA GLU A 25 47.14 5.19 10.26
C GLU A 25 47.24 4.06 11.31
N ASN A 26 46.09 3.57 11.78
CA ASN A 26 46.03 2.46 12.73
C ASN A 26 46.31 1.11 12.06
N ARG A 27 47.58 0.68 12.08
CA ARG A 27 48.05 -0.60 11.51
C ARG A 27 47.45 -1.87 12.15
N LYS A 28 46.73 -1.75 13.26
CA LYS A 28 45.99 -2.89 13.87
C LYS A 28 44.64 -3.13 13.18
N MET A 29 44.25 -2.22 12.30
CA MET A 29 43.02 -2.28 11.52
C MET A 29 43.35 -2.71 10.09
N LEU A 30 42.62 -3.72 9.61
CA LEU A 30 42.68 -4.15 8.22
C LEU A 30 41.43 -3.62 7.52
N VAL A 31 41.63 -2.80 6.49
CA VAL A 31 40.53 -2.19 5.74
C VAL A 31 40.73 -2.41 4.26
N PHE A 32 39.68 -2.88 3.60
CA PHE A 32 39.71 -3.06 2.15
C PHE A 32 38.31 -2.99 1.57
N LEU A 33 38.26 -2.59 0.30
CA LEU A 33 37.06 -2.55 -0.51
C LEU A 33 37.05 -3.72 -1.49
N ARG A 34 35.88 -4.28 -1.70
CA ARG A 34 35.60 -5.26 -2.74
C ARG A 34 34.59 -4.67 -3.72
N ARG A 35 34.89 -4.71 -5.02
CA ARG A 35 34.04 -4.13 -6.06
C ARG A 35 33.71 -5.15 -7.14
N TYR A 36 32.44 -5.27 -7.51
CA TYR A 36 32.01 -6.08 -8.65
C TYR A 36 30.76 -5.44 -9.24
N ASP A 37 30.83 -5.02 -10.50
CA ASP A 37 29.81 -4.17 -11.13
C ASP A 37 29.47 -2.95 -10.24
N ASP A 38 28.19 -2.81 -9.84
CA ASP A 38 27.73 -1.72 -8.98
C ASP A 38 27.91 -2.00 -7.47
N GLU A 39 28.15 -3.26 -7.07
CA GLU A 39 28.34 -3.67 -5.68
C GLU A 39 29.67 -3.14 -5.12
N LYS A 40 29.60 -2.46 -3.97
CA LYS A 40 30.77 -1.91 -3.26
C LYS A 40 30.71 -2.37 -1.80
N ILE A 41 31.61 -3.29 -1.42
CA ILE A 41 31.65 -3.83 -0.06
C ILE A 41 32.91 -3.40 0.67
N LEU A 42 32.75 -2.54 1.68
CA LEU A 42 33.81 -2.08 2.56
C LEU A 42 33.93 -3.01 3.76
N VAL A 43 35.11 -3.61 3.94
CA VAL A 43 35.43 -4.47 5.07
C VAL A 43 36.37 -3.74 6.02
N VAL A 44 35.97 -3.64 7.29
CA VAL A 44 36.77 -3.03 8.36
C VAL A 44 36.95 -4.06 9.47
N ALA A 45 38.18 -4.53 9.70
CA ALA A 45 38.47 -5.59 10.66
C ALA A 45 39.52 -5.16 11.69
N ASN A 46 39.20 -5.34 12.97
CA ASN A 46 40.16 -5.16 14.06
C ASN A 46 40.96 -6.46 14.26
N LEU A 47 42.28 -6.41 14.01
CA LEU A 47 43.18 -7.55 14.22
C LEU A 47 43.73 -7.63 15.65
N SER A 48 43.37 -6.67 16.50
CA SER A 48 43.82 -6.59 17.89
C SER A 48 42.87 -7.32 18.84
N ARG A 49 43.44 -7.84 19.94
CA ARG A 49 42.69 -8.30 21.13
C ARG A 49 42.12 -7.16 22.00
N HIS A 50 42.35 -5.91 21.62
CA HIS A 50 41.89 -4.73 22.34
C HIS A 50 40.93 -3.94 21.45
N VAL A 51 40.04 -3.14 22.06
CA VAL A 51 39.20 -2.18 21.33
C VAL A 51 40.11 -1.25 20.52
N GLN A 52 39.76 -0.99 19.27
CA GLN A 52 40.46 -0.07 18.39
C GLN A 52 39.46 0.89 17.75
N TYR A 53 39.95 2.06 17.34
CA TYR A 53 39.23 2.97 16.47
C TYR A 53 39.98 3.13 15.15
N VAL A 54 39.27 3.58 14.12
CA VAL A 54 39.84 3.91 12.82
C VAL A 54 39.12 5.13 12.25
N GLU A 55 39.88 6.00 11.62
CA GLU A 55 39.38 7.09 10.76
C GLU A 55 39.70 6.68 9.32
N LEU A 56 38.66 6.63 8.48
CA LEU A 56 38.77 6.19 7.10
C LEU A 56 38.58 7.37 6.17
N ASP A 57 39.56 7.59 5.29
CA ASP A 57 39.37 8.47 4.15
C ASP A 57 38.49 7.76 3.11
N LEU A 58 37.22 8.17 3.05
CA LEU A 58 36.21 7.64 2.14
C LEU A 58 35.66 8.75 1.23
N GLU A 59 36.40 9.84 1.00
CA GLU A 59 35.95 11.00 0.22
C GLU A 59 35.39 10.60 -1.17
N LYS A 60 35.98 9.58 -1.80
CA LYS A 60 35.52 9.03 -3.09
C LYS A 60 34.11 8.41 -3.07
N PHE A 61 33.56 8.21 -1.88
CA PHE A 61 32.25 7.61 -1.62
C PHE A 61 31.32 8.58 -0.90
N GLU A 62 31.60 9.88 -0.95
CA GLU A 62 30.73 10.92 -0.43
C GLU A 62 29.30 10.76 -0.96
N GLY A 63 28.32 10.91 -0.06
CA GLY A 63 26.90 10.70 -0.35
C GLY A 63 26.45 9.24 -0.31
N LEU A 64 27.38 8.26 -0.23
CA LEU A 64 27.01 6.85 -0.01
C LEU A 64 26.79 6.57 1.48
N VAL A 65 25.90 5.62 1.76
CA VAL A 65 25.50 5.19 3.10
C VAL A 65 26.10 3.81 3.39
N PRO A 66 26.89 3.63 4.46
CA PRO A 66 27.39 2.31 4.85
C PRO A 66 26.31 1.48 5.55
N MET A 67 26.02 0.31 4.99
CA MET A 67 24.99 -0.61 5.48
C MET A 67 25.62 -1.92 5.97
N GLU A 68 25.52 -2.20 7.26
CA GLU A 68 26.15 -3.37 7.87
C GLU A 68 25.45 -4.67 7.39
N LEU A 69 26.17 -5.59 6.75
CA LEU A 69 25.59 -6.72 6.03
C LEU A 69 24.98 -7.83 6.90
N PHE A 70 25.25 -7.88 8.21
CA PHE A 70 24.76 -8.98 9.06
C PHE A 70 23.42 -8.67 9.72
N GLY A 71 23.24 -7.42 10.16
CA GLY A 71 22.06 -6.88 10.83
C GLY A 71 21.38 -5.77 10.05
N HIS A 72 21.87 -5.45 8.84
CA HIS A 72 21.35 -4.37 7.99
C HIS A 72 21.29 -3.02 8.70
N THR A 73 22.21 -2.77 9.65
CA THR A 73 22.21 -1.51 10.41
C THR A 73 22.76 -0.38 9.53
N ARG A 74 22.02 0.73 9.45
CA ARG A 74 22.43 1.95 8.75
C ARG A 74 23.42 2.72 9.60
N PHE A 75 24.54 3.08 8.99
CA PHE A 75 25.49 4.01 9.59
C PHE A 75 25.32 5.41 8.95
N PRO A 76 25.80 6.49 9.60
CA PRO A 76 25.73 7.84 9.03
C PRO A 76 26.27 7.89 7.60
N PRO A 77 25.72 8.73 6.70
CA PRO A 77 26.25 8.88 5.34
C PRO A 77 27.71 9.34 5.37
N ILE A 78 28.47 8.93 4.35
CA ILE A 78 29.85 9.39 4.17
C ILE A 78 29.79 10.85 3.70
N GLY A 79 30.40 11.74 4.48
CA GLY A 79 30.58 13.16 4.13
C GLY A 79 32.04 13.48 3.82
N GLU A 80 32.36 14.77 3.78
CA GLU A 80 33.71 15.29 3.50
C GLU A 80 34.76 14.95 4.59
N LEU A 81 34.32 14.63 5.81
CA LEU A 81 35.21 14.32 6.93
C LEU A 81 35.59 12.83 7.00
N PRO A 82 36.80 12.49 7.52
CA PRO A 82 37.19 11.10 7.75
C PRO A 82 36.15 10.32 8.56
N TYR A 83 35.80 9.14 8.06
CA TYR A 83 34.73 8.32 8.60
C TYR A 83 35.20 7.55 9.83
N PHE A 84 34.71 7.92 11.01
CA PHE A 84 35.16 7.38 12.30
C PHE A 84 34.39 6.12 12.70
N LEU A 85 35.11 5.06 13.06
CA LEU A 85 34.54 3.79 13.54
C LEU A 85 35.27 3.29 14.78
N THR A 86 34.53 2.64 15.68
CA THR A 86 35.07 1.90 16.83
C THR A 86 34.70 0.43 16.75
N LEU A 87 35.68 -0.44 17.02
CA LEU A 87 35.55 -1.90 16.89
C LEU A 87 36.05 -2.61 18.16
N ALA A 88 35.28 -3.59 18.60
CA ALA A 88 35.63 -4.48 19.70
C ALA A 88 36.83 -5.39 19.34
N PRO A 89 37.47 -6.05 20.32
CA PRO A 89 38.53 -7.03 20.06
C PRO A 89 38.12 -8.07 19.01
N TYR A 90 38.94 -8.24 17.97
CA TYR A 90 38.72 -9.21 16.88
C TYR A 90 37.39 -9.09 16.13
N SER A 91 36.67 -7.97 16.26
CA SER A 91 35.43 -7.74 15.52
C SER A 91 35.70 -7.17 14.14
N PHE A 92 34.70 -7.28 13.26
CA PHE A 92 34.75 -6.72 11.92
C PHE A 92 33.37 -6.24 11.50
N TYR A 93 33.33 -5.29 10.57
CA TYR A 93 32.14 -4.87 9.85
C TYR A 93 32.32 -5.17 8.37
N TRP A 94 31.25 -5.64 7.74
CA TRP A 94 31.12 -5.64 6.28
C TRP A 94 30.01 -4.65 5.96
N PHE A 95 30.36 -3.56 5.29
CA PHE A 95 29.41 -2.56 4.84
C PHE A 95 29.19 -2.69 3.34
N GLU A 96 27.95 -2.72 2.92
CA GLU A 96 27.60 -2.38 1.54
C GLU A 96 27.46 -0.85 1.45
N LEU A 97 28.10 -0.24 0.45
CA LEU A 97 28.01 1.20 0.21
C LEU A 97 26.96 1.45 -0.88
N THR A 98 25.79 1.93 -0.49
CA THR A 98 24.66 2.22 -1.38
C THR A 98 24.41 3.72 -1.46
N SER A 99 23.81 4.22 -2.54
CA SER A 99 23.37 5.62 -2.57
C SER A 99 22.14 5.82 -1.66
N GLU A 100 21.91 7.04 -1.22
CA GLU A 100 20.71 7.39 -0.43
C GLU A 100 19.42 7.23 -1.25
N GLU A 101 19.48 7.40 -2.58
CA GLU A 101 18.38 7.19 -3.53
C GLU A 101 18.07 5.70 -3.75
N GLU A 102 19.10 4.85 -3.85
CA GLU A 102 18.96 3.38 -3.90
C GLU A 102 18.35 2.83 -2.61
N GLU A 103 18.70 3.43 -1.46
CA GLU A 103 18.11 3.06 -0.16
C GLU A 103 16.67 3.55 -0.01
N ASN A 104 16.38 4.79 -0.43
CA ASN A 104 15.05 5.40 -0.37
C ASN A 104 14.04 4.78 -1.35
N GLY A 105 14.49 3.89 -2.24
CA GLY A 105 13.63 3.19 -3.19
C GLY A 105 13.34 3.96 -4.47
N ASP A 106 14.16 4.97 -4.81
CA ASP A 106 14.09 5.69 -6.08
C ASP A 106 14.86 4.98 -7.22
N ALA A 107 15.71 4.00 -6.89
CA ALA A 107 16.32 3.13 -7.89
C ALA A 107 15.27 2.23 -8.54
N GLU A 108 15.03 2.42 -9.84
CA GLU A 108 14.05 1.66 -10.63
C GLU A 108 14.19 0.15 -10.44
N PHE A 109 13.18 -0.49 -9.82
CA PHE A 109 13.12 -1.95 -9.70
C PHE A 109 13.18 -2.61 -11.07
N LYS A 110 14.27 -3.33 -11.32
CA LYS A 110 14.46 -4.16 -12.51
C LYS A 110 14.03 -5.60 -12.19
N PRO A 111 12.94 -6.11 -12.79
CA PRO A 111 12.49 -7.46 -12.50
C PRO A 111 13.57 -8.49 -12.86
N PRO A 112 14.03 -9.32 -11.90
CA PRO A 112 15.10 -10.28 -12.13
C PRO A 112 14.63 -11.44 -13.02
N LEU A 113 15.58 -12.13 -13.66
CA LEU A 113 15.31 -13.34 -14.43
C LEU A 113 15.30 -14.57 -13.51
N LEU A 114 14.20 -15.32 -13.52
CA LEU A 114 14.04 -16.57 -12.78
C LEU A 114 14.01 -17.76 -13.73
N GLU A 115 14.90 -18.73 -13.52
CA GLU A 115 15.06 -19.92 -14.34
C GLU A 115 14.40 -21.17 -13.72
N ASN A 116 14.08 -22.15 -14.58
CA ASN A 116 13.69 -23.52 -14.19
C ASN A 116 12.38 -23.67 -13.41
N VAL A 117 11.37 -22.84 -13.70
CA VAL A 117 10.14 -22.80 -12.90
C VAL A 117 8.98 -23.50 -13.59
N ARG A 118 8.39 -24.51 -12.92
CA ARG A 118 7.26 -25.29 -13.47
C ARG A 118 5.93 -24.78 -12.95
N SER A 119 5.86 -24.48 -11.66
CA SER A 119 4.65 -23.98 -11.00
C SER A 119 4.90 -22.63 -10.33
N ILE A 120 3.85 -21.80 -10.28
CA ILE A 120 3.88 -20.54 -9.52
C ILE A 120 4.10 -20.79 -8.01
N ARG A 121 3.74 -21.97 -7.50
CA ARG A 121 3.99 -22.35 -6.10
C ARG A 121 5.48 -22.54 -5.81
N ASP A 122 6.29 -22.87 -6.81
CA ASP A 122 7.72 -23.13 -6.63
C ASP A 122 8.47 -21.86 -6.20
N PHE A 123 7.92 -20.67 -6.49
CA PHE A 123 8.46 -19.39 -6.03
C PHE A 123 8.29 -19.15 -4.53
N PHE A 124 7.28 -19.77 -3.92
CA PHE A 124 6.87 -19.50 -2.54
C PHE A 124 6.70 -20.80 -1.74
N PRO A 125 7.79 -21.56 -1.50
CA PRO A 125 7.72 -22.84 -0.81
C PRO A 125 7.44 -22.66 0.69
N ALA A 126 6.42 -23.35 1.19
CA ALA A 126 5.95 -23.29 2.59
C ALA A 126 7.01 -23.50 3.68
N ARG A 127 8.05 -24.30 3.39
CA ARG A 127 9.01 -24.76 4.42
C ARG A 127 10.24 -23.88 4.60
N LYS A 128 10.66 -23.16 3.55
CA LYS A 128 11.89 -22.35 3.59
C LYS A 128 11.72 -21.14 2.68
N PRO A 129 11.69 -19.92 3.25
CA PRO A 129 11.69 -18.70 2.47
C PRO A 129 12.82 -18.72 1.44
N GLY A 130 12.45 -18.61 0.16
CA GLY A 130 13.39 -18.56 -0.96
C GLY A 130 13.87 -17.14 -1.25
N VAL A 131 14.74 -17.02 -2.24
CA VAL A 131 15.23 -15.73 -2.77
C VAL A 131 14.08 -14.82 -3.19
N VAL A 132 13.03 -15.38 -3.81
CA VAL A 132 11.86 -14.59 -4.23
C VAL A 132 11.19 -13.90 -3.05
N GLN A 133 10.93 -14.62 -1.96
CA GLN A 133 10.27 -14.05 -0.78
C GLN A 133 11.15 -13.02 -0.06
N ASN A 134 12.45 -13.30 0.11
CA ASN A 134 13.30 -12.48 0.97
C ASN A 134 14.00 -11.32 0.25
N GLU A 135 14.21 -11.42 -1.06
CA GLU A 135 14.99 -10.45 -1.82
C GLU A 135 14.15 -9.76 -2.90
N ILE A 136 13.26 -10.49 -3.59
CA ILE A 136 12.49 -9.92 -4.72
C ILE A 136 11.22 -9.22 -4.25
N VAL A 137 10.40 -9.88 -3.44
CA VAL A 137 9.12 -9.33 -2.95
C VAL A 137 9.29 -8.00 -2.18
N PRO A 138 10.22 -7.84 -1.23
CA PRO A 138 10.36 -6.57 -0.51
C PRO A 138 10.71 -5.41 -1.43
N ASN A 139 11.61 -5.65 -2.39
CA ASN A 139 12.02 -4.64 -3.36
C ASN A 139 10.88 -4.28 -4.31
N TRP A 140 10.15 -5.28 -4.81
CA TRP A 140 8.97 -5.05 -5.65
C TRP A 140 7.86 -4.29 -4.94
N LEU A 141 7.55 -4.64 -3.68
CA LEU A 141 6.52 -3.97 -2.88
C LEU A 141 6.76 -2.47 -2.73
N ARG A 142 8.02 -2.04 -2.51
CA ARG A 142 8.35 -0.60 -2.40
C ARG A 142 7.95 0.20 -3.64
N HIS A 143 7.99 -0.43 -4.81
CA HIS A 143 7.67 0.19 -6.09
C HIS A 143 6.18 0.13 -6.44
N ALA A 144 5.42 -0.74 -5.76
CA ALA A 144 3.99 -0.84 -5.94
C ALA A 144 3.31 0.46 -5.50
N ARG A 145 2.41 1.01 -6.34
CA ARG A 145 1.71 2.27 -6.03
C ARG A 145 0.88 2.18 -4.75
N TRP A 146 0.27 1.02 -4.52
CA TRP A 146 -0.63 0.73 -3.40
C TRP A 146 0.07 0.41 -2.07
N PHE A 147 1.40 0.23 -2.07
CA PHE A 147 2.14 -0.06 -0.84
C PHE A 147 2.22 1.19 0.03
N ALA A 148 1.64 1.14 1.24
CA ALA A 148 1.58 2.28 2.16
C ALA A 148 2.89 2.45 2.96
N GLY A 149 3.70 1.41 3.05
CA GLY A 149 4.96 1.41 3.80
C GLY A 149 6.16 2.06 3.12
N LYS A 150 5.98 2.91 2.09
CA LYS A 150 7.10 3.47 1.30
C LYS A 150 8.12 4.24 2.11
N ASN A 151 7.66 4.97 3.12
CA ASN A 151 8.54 5.76 4.00
C ASN A 151 9.08 4.95 5.19
N ARG A 152 8.72 3.66 5.30
CA ARG A 152 9.15 2.78 6.38
C ARG A 152 10.07 1.70 5.86
N ARG A 153 11.13 1.46 6.61
CA ARG A 153 12.12 0.47 6.25
C ARG A 153 11.66 -0.94 6.61
N ILE A 154 11.53 -1.80 5.59
CA ILE A 154 11.21 -3.22 5.74
C ILE A 154 12.40 -3.95 6.38
N THR A 155 12.16 -4.64 7.50
CA THR A 155 13.14 -5.50 8.20
C THR A 155 12.99 -6.98 7.82
N GLY A 156 11.79 -7.38 7.42
CA GLY A 156 11.49 -8.77 7.10
C GLY A 156 10.15 -8.93 6.38
N ILE A 157 10.01 -10.06 5.67
CA ILE A 157 8.76 -10.48 5.04
C ILE A 157 8.49 -11.94 5.37
N SER A 158 7.27 -12.23 5.78
CA SER A 158 6.75 -13.58 5.97
C SER A 158 5.47 -13.80 5.19
N ILE A 159 5.42 -14.88 4.41
CA ILE A 159 4.17 -15.35 3.79
C ILE A 159 3.41 -16.14 4.84
N ILE A 160 2.28 -15.59 5.30
CA ILE A 160 1.45 -16.22 6.33
C ILE A 160 0.40 -17.15 5.73
N GLU A 161 0.08 -16.98 4.45
CA GLU A 161 -0.84 -17.85 3.71
C GLU A 161 -0.54 -17.83 2.20
N SER A 162 -0.76 -18.97 1.57
CA SER A 162 -0.59 -19.24 0.14
C SER A 162 -1.78 -20.06 -0.38
N ILE A 163 -2.62 -19.45 -1.21
CA ILE A 163 -3.86 -20.05 -1.71
C ILE A 163 -3.83 -20.10 -3.23
N MET A 164 -3.89 -21.32 -3.78
CA MET A 164 -4.03 -21.50 -5.22
C MET A 164 -5.49 -21.37 -5.63
N LEU A 165 -5.82 -20.29 -6.33
CA LEU A 165 -7.16 -19.98 -6.80
C LEU A 165 -7.47 -20.66 -8.15
N SER A 166 -6.48 -20.83 -9.00
CA SER A 166 -6.63 -21.53 -10.29
C SER A 166 -5.35 -22.24 -10.69
N GLU A 167 -5.46 -23.50 -11.10
CA GLU A 167 -4.36 -24.29 -11.68
C GLU A 167 -4.37 -24.24 -13.23
N ALA A 168 -5.23 -23.41 -13.83
CA ALA A 168 -5.27 -23.21 -15.28
C ALA A 168 -3.95 -22.61 -15.81
N ARG A 169 -3.76 -22.55 -17.14
CA ARG A 169 -2.54 -22.02 -17.78
C ARG A 169 -2.21 -20.63 -17.19
N GLY A 170 -1.00 -20.46 -16.67
CA GLY A 170 -0.55 -19.28 -15.92
C GLY A 170 -0.57 -19.49 -14.39
N GLY A 171 -1.66 -20.03 -13.87
CA GLY A 171 -1.92 -20.23 -12.45
C GLY A 171 -2.22 -18.93 -11.71
N LEU A 172 -3.21 -18.92 -10.81
CA LEU A 172 -3.58 -17.73 -10.02
C LEU A 172 -3.32 -17.99 -8.53
N LEU A 173 -2.25 -17.40 -8.00
CA LEU A 173 -1.82 -17.58 -6.62
C LEU A 173 -2.15 -16.34 -5.80
N LEU A 174 -2.84 -16.51 -4.68
CA LEU A 174 -3.03 -15.46 -3.68
C LEU A 174 -2.08 -15.71 -2.52
N LEU A 175 -1.33 -14.68 -2.15
CA LEU A 175 -0.44 -14.67 -0.99
C LEU A 175 -0.94 -13.65 0.02
N LEU A 176 -0.93 -14.02 1.30
CA LEU A 176 -0.99 -13.06 2.39
C LEU A 176 0.43 -12.86 2.91
N VAL A 177 0.93 -11.64 2.77
CA VAL A 177 2.31 -11.25 3.00
C VAL A 177 2.34 -10.29 4.20
N GLN A 178 2.89 -10.76 5.32
CA GLN A 178 3.16 -9.91 6.46
C GLN A 178 4.51 -9.21 6.28
N VAL A 179 4.51 -7.89 6.38
CA VAL A 179 5.67 -7.02 6.22
C VAL A 179 6.01 -6.45 7.59
N GLU A 180 7.24 -6.69 8.03
CA GLU A 180 7.78 -6.15 9.27
C GLU A 180 8.61 -4.90 8.97
N TYR A 181 8.48 -3.89 9.81
CA TYR A 181 9.18 -2.62 9.68
C TYR A 181 10.16 -2.41 10.84
N THR A 182 11.11 -1.50 10.65
CA THR A 182 12.02 -1.06 11.73
C THR A 182 11.24 -0.34 12.85
N GLU A 183 10.20 0.38 12.46
CA GLU A 183 9.34 1.17 13.35
C GLU A 183 7.87 0.93 12.98
N GLY A 184 7.00 0.84 14.00
CA GLY A 184 5.57 0.61 13.86
C GLY A 184 5.16 -0.87 13.89
N GLU A 185 3.86 -1.11 13.75
CA GLU A 185 3.31 -2.46 13.68
C GLU A 185 3.53 -3.10 12.31
N SER A 186 3.61 -4.44 12.28
CA SER A 186 3.65 -5.19 11.03
C SER A 186 2.32 -5.08 10.29
N GLU A 187 2.39 -4.99 8.97
CA GLU A 187 1.19 -4.89 8.12
C GLU A 187 1.01 -6.15 7.29
N ILE A 188 -0.23 -6.54 7.03
CA ILE A 188 -0.54 -7.68 6.17
C ILE A 188 -1.04 -7.15 4.83
N TYR A 189 -0.44 -7.65 3.75
CA TYR A 189 -0.81 -7.32 2.39
C TYR A 189 -1.27 -8.57 1.65
N GLN A 190 -2.34 -8.47 0.86
CA GLN A 190 -2.65 -9.51 -0.11
C GLN A 190 -2.07 -9.19 -1.48
N VAL A 191 -1.47 -10.21 -2.08
CA VAL A 191 -0.84 -10.13 -3.39
C VAL A 191 -1.36 -11.27 -4.25
N LEU A 192 -1.96 -10.96 -5.40
CA LEU A 192 -2.29 -11.97 -6.40
C LEU A 192 -1.20 -12.00 -7.44
N LEU A 193 -0.69 -13.18 -7.74
CA LEU A 193 0.34 -13.40 -8.74
C LEU A 193 -0.17 -14.37 -9.80
N THR A 194 0.19 -14.08 -11.04
CA THR A 194 -0.04 -14.97 -12.19
C THR A 194 1.16 -14.95 -13.11
N ARG A 195 1.21 -15.94 -14.01
CA ARG A 195 2.21 -15.99 -15.07
C ARG A 195 1.57 -15.71 -16.42
N SER A 196 2.19 -14.82 -17.18
CA SER A 196 1.85 -14.52 -18.57
C SER A 196 3.03 -14.81 -19.48
N TYR A 197 2.76 -15.16 -20.72
CA TYR A 197 3.75 -15.61 -21.71
C TYR A 197 3.49 -14.91 -23.05
N GLU A 198 4.52 -14.87 -23.91
CA GLU A 198 4.40 -14.39 -25.30
C GLU A 198 3.80 -12.96 -25.35
N ASP A 199 2.88 -12.70 -26.28
CA ASP A 199 2.26 -11.39 -26.51
C ASP A 199 1.69 -10.75 -25.23
N GLN A 200 1.09 -11.56 -24.34
CA GLN A 200 0.53 -11.05 -23.07
C GLN A 200 1.62 -10.55 -22.11
N ALA A 201 2.82 -11.14 -22.16
CA ALA A 201 3.94 -10.70 -21.34
C ALA A 201 4.50 -9.37 -21.85
N GLU A 202 4.59 -9.20 -23.17
CA GLU A 202 5.06 -7.96 -23.80
C GLU A 202 4.12 -6.79 -23.52
N GLU A 203 2.81 -6.98 -23.71
CA GLU A 203 1.78 -5.97 -23.42
C GLU A 203 1.85 -5.48 -21.97
N ILE A 204 1.97 -6.40 -21.01
CA ILE A 204 2.06 -6.05 -19.58
C ILE A 204 3.39 -5.35 -19.24
N LEU A 205 4.49 -5.72 -19.90
CA LEU A 205 5.77 -5.04 -19.71
C LEU A 205 5.74 -3.60 -20.21
N GLU A 206 4.99 -3.32 -21.28
CA GLU A 206 4.83 -1.98 -21.85
C GLU A 206 3.84 -1.13 -21.04
N GLU A 207 2.64 -1.65 -20.76
CA GLU A 207 1.58 -0.87 -20.12
C GLU A 207 1.71 -0.81 -18.59
N HIS A 208 2.23 -1.88 -17.99
CA HIS A 208 2.21 -2.11 -16.55
C HIS A 208 3.55 -2.64 -15.98
N PRO A 209 4.70 -2.01 -16.29
CA PRO A 209 6.02 -2.51 -15.89
C PRO A 209 6.18 -2.70 -14.38
N ARG A 210 5.55 -1.82 -13.57
CA ARG A 210 5.60 -1.90 -12.09
C ARG A 210 4.82 -3.08 -11.50
N SER A 211 3.93 -3.71 -12.28
CA SER A 211 3.21 -4.91 -11.86
C SER A 211 4.09 -6.17 -11.91
N VAL A 212 5.20 -6.12 -12.65
CA VAL A 212 6.06 -7.28 -12.91
C VAL A 212 6.97 -7.53 -11.71
N LEU A 213 6.85 -8.71 -11.12
CA LEU A 213 7.67 -9.19 -10.01
C LEU A 213 8.98 -9.80 -10.53
N ALA A 214 8.92 -10.59 -11.61
CA ALA A 214 10.09 -11.24 -12.20
C ALA A 214 9.87 -11.61 -13.68
N ARG A 215 10.95 -11.71 -14.45
CA ARG A 215 10.97 -12.31 -15.80
C ARG A 215 11.21 -13.82 -15.68
N LEU A 216 10.62 -14.61 -16.56
CA LEU A 216 10.63 -16.07 -16.50
C LEU A 216 11.28 -16.67 -17.74
N ASN A 217 12.08 -17.71 -17.53
CA ASN A 217 12.68 -18.47 -18.61
C ASN A 217 12.48 -19.99 -18.42
N THR A 218 12.29 -20.71 -19.53
CA THR A 218 12.22 -22.16 -19.58
C THR A 218 13.62 -22.78 -19.61
N PRO A 219 13.83 -23.99 -19.05
CA PRO A 219 15.11 -24.67 -19.14
C PRO A 219 15.53 -24.87 -20.61
N GLY A 220 16.64 -24.26 -21.03
CA GLY A 220 17.25 -24.46 -22.35
C GLY A 220 17.09 -23.30 -23.33
N GLU A 221 16.31 -22.27 -23.02
CA GLU A 221 16.18 -21.05 -23.84
C GLU A 221 16.98 -19.91 -23.21
N LYS A 222 17.50 -18.98 -24.03
CA LYS A 222 18.28 -17.82 -23.55
C LYS A 222 17.44 -16.56 -23.37
N GLU A 223 16.26 -16.50 -23.97
CA GLU A 223 15.37 -15.34 -23.91
C GLU A 223 14.18 -15.62 -22.98
N PRO A 224 13.76 -14.64 -22.16
CA PRO A 224 12.63 -14.81 -21.26
C PRO A 224 11.33 -14.99 -22.05
N ILE A 225 10.67 -16.14 -21.88
CA ILE A 225 9.41 -16.47 -22.55
C ILE A 225 8.16 -15.98 -21.82
N GLY A 226 8.32 -15.36 -20.64
CA GLY A 226 7.18 -14.88 -19.86
C GLY A 226 7.56 -14.05 -18.64
N ILE A 227 6.54 -13.72 -17.84
CA ILE A 227 6.65 -12.87 -16.65
C ILE A 227 5.81 -13.43 -15.50
N LEU A 228 6.25 -13.18 -14.27
CA LEU A 228 5.49 -13.30 -13.03
C LEU A 228 5.10 -11.89 -12.60
N HIS A 229 3.82 -11.61 -12.45
CA HIS A 229 3.32 -10.26 -12.19
C HIS A 229 2.05 -10.26 -11.35
N ASP A 230 1.66 -9.07 -10.89
CA ASP A 230 0.39 -8.83 -10.21
C ASP A 230 -0.78 -9.25 -11.11
N ALA A 231 -1.59 -10.19 -10.65
CA ALA A 231 -2.66 -10.72 -11.47
C ALA A 231 -3.80 -9.72 -11.69
N LEU A 232 -3.91 -8.67 -10.85
CA LEU A 232 -4.98 -7.68 -10.99
C LEU A 232 -4.85 -6.81 -12.24
N VAL A 233 -3.70 -6.79 -12.92
CA VAL A 233 -3.59 -6.13 -14.24
C VAL A 233 -4.08 -7.01 -15.40
N ALA A 234 -4.30 -8.31 -15.16
CA ALA A 234 -4.80 -9.21 -16.19
C ALA A 234 -6.34 -9.25 -16.18
N PRO A 235 -7.03 -8.94 -17.30
CA PRO A 235 -8.50 -8.90 -17.35
C PRO A 235 -9.19 -10.20 -16.89
N ARG A 236 -8.61 -11.35 -17.22
CA ARG A 236 -9.13 -12.67 -16.80
C ARG A 236 -9.20 -12.83 -15.28
N THR A 237 -8.32 -12.17 -14.54
CA THR A 237 -8.33 -12.22 -13.07
C THR A 237 -9.53 -11.48 -12.52
N ALA A 238 -9.85 -10.31 -13.09
CA ALA A 238 -11.00 -9.52 -12.68
C ALA A 238 -12.30 -10.32 -12.85
N GLU A 239 -12.51 -10.95 -14.00
CA GLU A 239 -13.66 -11.86 -14.23
C GLU A 239 -13.70 -12.99 -13.20
N PHE A 240 -12.53 -13.61 -12.95
CA PHE A 240 -12.43 -14.73 -12.03
C PHE A 240 -12.81 -14.35 -10.60
N LEU A 241 -12.43 -13.16 -10.12
CA LEU A 241 -12.79 -12.65 -8.80
C LEU A 241 -14.30 -12.49 -8.62
N LEU A 242 -15.00 -11.97 -9.62
CA LEU A 242 -16.47 -11.90 -9.61
C LEU A 242 -17.08 -13.31 -9.56
N ASP A 243 -16.49 -14.23 -10.30
CA ASP A 243 -16.91 -15.64 -10.37
C ASP A 243 -16.75 -16.36 -9.02
N ILE A 244 -15.73 -16.02 -8.23
CA ILE A 244 -15.53 -16.53 -6.87
C ILE A 244 -16.75 -16.18 -6.00
N ILE A 245 -17.20 -14.93 -6.05
CA ILE A 245 -18.36 -14.43 -5.32
C ILE A 245 -19.63 -15.08 -5.88
N LYS A 246 -19.91 -14.91 -7.18
CA LYS A 246 -21.15 -15.35 -7.84
C LYS A 246 -21.42 -16.84 -7.65
N LYS A 247 -20.39 -17.69 -7.78
CA LYS A 247 -20.49 -19.15 -7.69
C LYS A 247 -20.24 -19.69 -6.28
N ARG A 248 -20.09 -18.83 -5.27
CA ARG A 248 -19.83 -19.21 -3.87
C ARG A 248 -18.61 -20.13 -3.71
N ARG A 249 -17.52 -19.80 -4.41
CA ARG A 249 -16.35 -20.68 -4.48
C ARG A 249 -15.56 -20.59 -3.18
N ARG A 250 -14.97 -21.72 -2.80
CA ARG A 250 -14.09 -21.84 -1.62
C ARG A 250 -12.78 -22.48 -2.02
N PHE A 251 -11.68 -21.92 -1.54
CA PHE A 251 -10.33 -22.38 -1.83
C PHE A 251 -9.61 -22.66 -0.53
N LYS A 252 -9.01 -23.84 -0.42
CA LYS A 252 -8.24 -24.25 0.75
C LYS A 252 -6.81 -23.70 0.62
N GLY A 253 -6.37 -22.94 1.62
CA GLY A 253 -4.99 -22.51 1.80
C GLY A 253 -4.19 -23.52 2.64
N GLU A 254 -3.00 -23.10 3.04
CA GLU A 254 -2.15 -23.85 3.96
C GLU A 254 -2.58 -23.68 5.42
N GLN A 255 -3.04 -22.50 5.82
CA GLN A 255 -3.39 -22.16 7.21
C GLN A 255 -4.89 -21.92 7.41
N GLY A 256 -5.61 -21.57 6.35
CA GLY A 256 -7.04 -21.26 6.39
C GLY A 256 -7.71 -21.54 5.04
N HIS A 257 -8.76 -20.79 4.76
CA HIS A 257 -9.47 -20.89 3.50
C HIS A 257 -10.06 -19.56 3.07
N LEU A 258 -10.09 -19.35 1.77
CA LEU A 258 -10.76 -18.22 1.15
C LEU A 258 -12.16 -18.66 0.72
N SER A 259 -13.15 -17.81 0.95
CA SER A 259 -14.49 -17.99 0.40
C SER A 259 -15.00 -16.69 -0.22
N GLY A 260 -15.77 -16.82 -1.30
CA GLY A 260 -16.57 -15.72 -1.83
C GLY A 260 -18.04 -16.02 -1.65
N ALA A 261 -18.84 -15.00 -1.37
CA ALA A 261 -20.29 -15.16 -1.27
C ALA A 261 -21.04 -13.92 -1.79
N PRO A 262 -22.13 -14.09 -2.54
CA PRO A 262 -23.00 -12.99 -2.92
C PRO A 262 -23.99 -12.71 -1.79
N GLU A 263 -24.28 -11.43 -1.59
CA GLU A 263 -25.28 -10.94 -0.65
C GLU A 263 -26.66 -10.81 -1.31
N LYS A 264 -27.69 -10.52 -0.51
CA LYS A 264 -29.08 -10.37 -0.99
C LYS A 264 -29.21 -9.35 -2.13
N ALA A 265 -28.43 -8.28 -2.08
CA ALA A 265 -28.45 -7.23 -3.10
C ALA A 265 -27.96 -7.72 -4.46
N PHE A 266 -27.09 -8.73 -4.54
CA PHE A 266 -26.53 -9.24 -5.81
C PHE A 266 -27.60 -9.60 -6.83
N ARG A 267 -28.53 -10.48 -6.44
CA ARG A 267 -29.60 -10.96 -7.32
C ARG A 267 -30.60 -9.87 -7.66
N ARG A 268 -30.83 -8.94 -6.74
CA ARG A 268 -31.70 -7.79 -6.96
C ARG A 268 -31.12 -6.91 -8.08
N ILE A 269 -29.83 -6.57 -7.99
CA ILE A 269 -29.12 -5.74 -8.96
C ILE A 269 -29.02 -6.43 -10.32
N GLU A 270 -28.65 -7.72 -10.38
CA GLU A 270 -28.62 -8.47 -11.64
C GLU A 270 -29.98 -8.44 -12.35
N LYS A 271 -31.07 -8.58 -11.59
CA LYS A 271 -32.43 -8.56 -12.15
C LYS A 271 -32.83 -7.17 -12.63
N GLU A 272 -32.64 -6.13 -11.81
CA GLU A 272 -33.00 -4.75 -12.16
C GLU A 272 -32.28 -4.28 -13.43
N LYS A 273 -30.99 -4.59 -13.56
CA LYS A 273 -30.19 -4.22 -14.72
C LYS A 273 -30.51 -5.05 -15.97
N ALA A 274 -30.88 -6.33 -15.81
CA ALA A 274 -31.35 -7.15 -16.93
C ALA A 274 -32.73 -6.69 -17.46
N GLU A 275 -33.62 -6.23 -16.58
CA GLU A 275 -34.95 -5.72 -16.96
C GLU A 275 -34.89 -4.32 -17.60
N ALA A 276 -33.88 -3.52 -17.26
CA ALA A 276 -33.64 -2.21 -17.88
C ALA A 276 -33.28 -2.30 -19.38
N GLY A 277 -32.91 -3.48 -19.87
CA GLY A 277 -32.56 -3.69 -21.28
C GLY A 277 -31.23 -3.06 -21.68
N ASP A 278 -30.43 -2.64 -20.70
CA ASP A 278 -29.11 -2.11 -20.94
C ASP A 278 -28.21 -3.26 -21.44
N ASP A 279 -27.70 -3.15 -22.67
CA ASP A 279 -26.65 -4.02 -23.22
C ASP A 279 -25.30 -3.63 -22.56
N ILE A 280 -25.25 -3.76 -21.24
CA ILE A 280 -24.09 -3.39 -20.43
C ILE A 280 -23.06 -4.47 -20.64
N SER A 281 -21.92 -4.08 -21.21
CA SER A 281 -20.73 -4.93 -21.24
C SER A 281 -20.41 -5.39 -19.82
N ASP A 282 -20.38 -6.70 -19.60
CA ASP A 282 -19.89 -7.30 -18.36
C ASP A 282 -18.35 -7.30 -18.30
N GLU A 283 -17.68 -6.68 -19.29
CA GLU A 283 -16.22 -6.58 -19.31
C GLU A 283 -15.73 -5.78 -18.09
N PRO A 284 -14.74 -6.32 -17.37
CA PRO A 284 -14.19 -5.65 -16.20
C PRO A 284 -13.33 -4.47 -16.62
N ASP A 285 -13.53 -3.32 -15.97
CA ASP A 285 -12.66 -2.16 -16.08
C ASP A 285 -11.94 -1.90 -14.75
N ILE A 286 -10.62 -1.78 -14.81
CA ILE A 286 -9.80 -1.53 -13.63
C ILE A 286 -9.73 -0.01 -13.44
N LEU A 287 -10.45 0.47 -12.41
CA LEU A 287 -10.53 1.89 -12.13
C LEU A 287 -9.18 2.39 -11.60
N ARG A 288 -8.53 3.25 -12.40
CA ARG A 288 -7.24 3.87 -12.08
C ARG A 288 -7.47 5.08 -11.17
N GLY A 289 -7.61 4.84 -9.87
CA GLY A 289 -7.76 5.89 -8.84
C GLY A 289 -6.59 5.97 -7.86
N GLU A 290 -6.39 7.14 -7.25
CA GLU A 290 -5.43 7.39 -6.16
C GLU A 290 -5.90 6.77 -4.83
N GLN A 291 -5.98 5.44 -4.76
CA GLN A 291 -6.32 4.77 -3.50
C GLN A 291 -5.35 3.63 -3.17
N SER A 292 -5.27 3.33 -1.88
CA SER A 292 -4.52 2.20 -1.31
C SER A 292 -5.07 0.82 -1.70
N ASN A 293 -6.14 0.77 -2.49
CA ASN A 293 -6.84 -0.44 -2.89
C ASN A 293 -7.01 -0.49 -4.42
N THR A 294 -7.25 -1.68 -4.96
CA THR A 294 -7.55 -1.85 -6.38
C THR A 294 -9.05 -2.01 -6.56
N SER A 295 -9.67 -1.13 -7.35
CA SER A 295 -11.11 -1.17 -7.64
C SER A 295 -11.36 -1.66 -9.07
N ILE A 296 -12.31 -2.57 -9.23
CA ILE A 296 -12.69 -3.17 -10.51
C ILE A 296 -14.18 -2.92 -10.72
N ALA A 297 -14.55 -2.22 -11.79
CA ALA A 297 -15.94 -2.10 -12.23
C ALA A 297 -16.31 -3.27 -13.13
N TYR A 298 -17.53 -3.79 -12.99
CA TYR A 298 -18.09 -4.82 -13.86
C TYR A 298 -19.31 -4.23 -14.55
N GLY A 299 -19.03 -3.57 -15.69
CA GLY A 299 -19.96 -2.66 -16.33
C GLY A 299 -20.54 -1.64 -15.34
N GLU A 300 -21.82 -1.33 -15.48
CA GLU A 300 -22.56 -0.42 -14.59
C GLU A 300 -23.39 -1.18 -13.54
N LYS A 301 -22.98 -2.41 -13.19
CA LYS A 301 -23.70 -3.26 -12.23
C LYS A 301 -23.00 -3.28 -10.87
N PHE A 302 -21.71 -3.56 -10.88
CA PHE A 302 -20.95 -3.78 -9.65
C PHE A 302 -19.59 -3.10 -9.68
N ILE A 303 -19.08 -2.79 -8.49
CA ILE A 303 -17.70 -2.38 -8.26
C ILE A 303 -17.10 -3.23 -7.14
N LEU A 304 -16.03 -3.96 -7.44
CA LEU A 304 -15.26 -4.72 -6.45
C LEU A 304 -14.12 -3.86 -5.95
N LYS A 305 -14.14 -3.55 -4.65
CA LYS A 305 -13.00 -3.01 -3.93
C LYS A 305 -12.16 -4.18 -3.41
N PHE A 306 -11.02 -4.40 -4.04
CA PHE A 306 -10.06 -5.43 -3.66
C PHE A 306 -8.99 -4.80 -2.76
N PHE A 307 -8.98 -5.18 -1.48
CA PHE A 307 -8.10 -4.55 -0.50
C PHE A 307 -6.64 -4.92 -0.76
N ARG A 308 -5.69 -4.00 -0.64
CA ARG A 308 -4.26 -4.39 -0.72
C ARG A 308 -3.67 -4.63 0.65
N ARG A 309 -3.88 -3.67 1.55
CA ARG A 309 -3.56 -3.82 2.97
C ARG A 309 -4.79 -4.39 3.70
N LEU A 310 -4.56 -5.43 4.50
CA LEU A 310 -5.57 -6.15 5.26
C LEU A 310 -5.45 -5.82 6.73
N GLU A 311 -6.60 -5.84 7.40
CA GLU A 311 -6.72 -5.72 8.85
C GLU A 311 -7.41 -6.99 9.37
N GLU A 312 -7.11 -7.34 10.61
CA GLU A 312 -7.72 -8.50 11.27
C GLU A 312 -9.17 -8.17 11.65
N GLY A 313 -10.07 -9.13 11.39
CA GLY A 313 -11.51 -9.01 11.57
C GLY A 313 -12.27 -8.66 10.29
N THR A 314 -13.56 -8.45 10.47
CA THR A 314 -14.44 -7.99 9.40
C THR A 314 -14.14 -6.53 9.08
N ASN A 315 -13.99 -6.21 7.80
CA ASN A 315 -13.77 -4.82 7.40
C ASN A 315 -14.99 -3.94 7.76
N PRO A 316 -14.80 -2.74 8.34
CA PRO A 316 -15.91 -1.87 8.73
C PRO A 316 -16.85 -1.48 7.59
N ASP A 317 -16.35 -1.34 6.35
CA ASP A 317 -17.17 -1.05 5.17
C ASP A 317 -18.14 -2.22 4.88
N LEU A 318 -17.68 -3.45 5.10
CA LEU A 318 -18.51 -4.65 4.96
C LEU A 318 -19.54 -4.74 6.09
N GLU A 319 -19.10 -4.57 7.34
CA GLU A 319 -19.96 -4.66 8.52
C GLU A 319 -21.06 -3.60 8.52
N ILE A 320 -20.68 -2.33 8.37
CA ILE A 320 -21.60 -1.19 8.34
C ILE A 320 -22.52 -1.27 7.11
N GLY A 321 -21.98 -1.65 5.95
CA GLY A 321 -22.76 -1.82 4.73
C GLY A 321 -23.84 -2.90 4.86
N LYS A 322 -23.52 -4.04 5.49
CA LYS A 322 -24.50 -5.09 5.80
C LYS A 322 -25.51 -4.62 6.85
N TYR A 323 -25.05 -3.95 7.90
CA TYR A 323 -25.92 -3.40 8.94
C TYR A 323 -26.96 -2.44 8.36
N PHE A 324 -26.56 -1.49 7.51
CA PHE A 324 -27.50 -0.56 6.89
C PHE A 324 -28.58 -1.28 6.07
N GLN A 325 -28.20 -2.29 5.29
CA GLN A 325 -29.12 -3.04 4.43
C GLN A 325 -30.10 -3.93 5.21
N ASP A 326 -29.60 -4.62 6.24
CA ASP A 326 -30.38 -5.65 6.95
C ASP A 326 -31.15 -5.11 8.15
N ARG A 327 -30.69 -4.00 8.75
CA ARG A 327 -31.23 -3.48 10.02
C ARG A 327 -31.88 -2.12 9.89
N THR A 328 -31.47 -1.30 8.92
CA THR A 328 -31.93 0.10 8.85
C THR A 328 -32.74 0.40 7.58
N ARG A 329 -33.26 1.63 7.49
CA ARG A 329 -33.89 2.16 6.28
C ARG A 329 -32.98 3.13 5.51
N PHE A 330 -31.73 3.28 5.91
CA PHE A 330 -30.80 4.22 5.27
C PHE A 330 -30.37 3.66 3.90
N ARG A 331 -30.56 4.46 2.83
CA ARG A 331 -30.38 4.03 1.42
C ARG A 331 -29.33 4.85 0.66
N TYR A 332 -28.69 5.82 1.29
CA TYR A 332 -27.74 6.73 0.63
C TYR A 332 -26.31 6.18 0.62
N VAL A 333 -26.17 4.86 0.72
CA VAL A 333 -24.92 4.11 0.58
C VAL A 333 -25.10 3.04 -0.48
N PRO A 334 -24.07 2.74 -1.28
CA PRO A 334 -24.10 1.60 -2.20
C PRO A 334 -24.42 0.30 -1.46
N SER A 335 -25.25 -0.55 -2.06
CA SER A 335 -25.55 -1.85 -1.46
C SER A 335 -24.34 -2.77 -1.59
N VAL A 336 -23.92 -3.41 -0.50
CA VAL A 336 -23.01 -4.57 -0.53
C VAL A 336 -23.70 -5.72 -1.28
N ALA A 337 -23.15 -6.06 -2.44
CA ALA A 337 -23.57 -7.15 -3.29
C ALA A 337 -22.80 -8.46 -2.99
N GLY A 338 -21.66 -8.41 -2.31
CA GLY A 338 -20.92 -9.62 -1.96
C GLY A 338 -19.60 -9.32 -1.27
N SER A 339 -18.94 -10.37 -0.81
CA SER A 339 -17.61 -10.29 -0.18
C SER A 339 -16.72 -11.46 -0.62
N ILE A 340 -15.42 -11.23 -0.54
CA ILE A 340 -14.38 -12.27 -0.52
C ILE A 340 -13.73 -12.19 0.85
N GLU A 341 -13.72 -13.28 1.58
CA GLU A 341 -13.28 -13.34 2.97
C GLU A 341 -12.30 -14.50 3.16
N TYR A 342 -11.34 -14.31 4.04
CA TYR A 342 -10.40 -15.32 4.49
C TYR A 342 -10.74 -15.70 5.93
N GLU A 343 -10.88 -17.00 6.17
CA GLU A 343 -11.14 -17.58 7.48
C GLU A 343 -9.97 -18.49 7.87
N GLY A 344 -9.32 -18.20 8.99
CA GLY A 344 -8.08 -18.85 9.41
C GLY A 344 -7.77 -18.65 10.88
N SER A 345 -6.49 -18.45 11.21
CA SER A 345 -6.10 -18.03 12.56
C SER A 345 -6.54 -16.59 12.86
N ARG A 346 -6.67 -15.78 11.81
CA ARG A 346 -7.12 -14.40 11.81
C ARG A 346 -8.06 -14.23 10.62
N ASP A 347 -9.31 -13.93 10.90
CA ASP A 347 -10.30 -13.69 9.85
C ASP A 347 -10.02 -12.32 9.22
N MET A 348 -10.19 -12.20 7.91
CA MET A 348 -9.92 -10.95 7.18
C MET A 348 -10.89 -10.81 6.00
N SER A 349 -11.43 -9.62 5.79
CA SER A 349 -12.12 -9.31 4.54
C SER A 349 -11.11 -8.95 3.45
N LEU A 350 -11.11 -9.71 2.34
CA LEU A 350 -10.19 -9.52 1.22
C LEU A 350 -10.77 -8.59 0.14
N GLY A 351 -12.09 -8.57 -0.03
CA GLY A 351 -12.71 -7.66 -0.96
C GLY A 351 -14.21 -7.53 -0.74
N ILE A 352 -14.76 -6.41 -1.17
CA ILE A 352 -16.18 -6.10 -1.06
C ILE A 352 -16.68 -5.72 -2.45
N LEU A 353 -17.74 -6.40 -2.88
CA LEU A 353 -18.48 -6.08 -4.08
C LEU A 353 -19.64 -5.17 -3.69
N HIS A 354 -19.64 -3.95 -4.21
CA HIS A 354 -20.71 -2.98 -4.03
C HIS A 354 -21.52 -2.83 -5.32
N GLU A 355 -22.75 -2.35 -5.17
CA GLU A 355 -23.57 -1.83 -6.26
C GLU A 355 -22.84 -0.65 -6.93
N TYR A 356 -22.72 -0.69 -8.25
CA TYR A 356 -22.18 0.44 -8.99
C TYR A 356 -23.19 1.60 -8.97
N ARG A 357 -22.71 2.80 -8.68
CA ARG A 357 -23.51 4.03 -8.64
C ARG A 357 -22.87 5.08 -9.52
N ASP A 358 -23.58 5.47 -10.57
CA ASP A 358 -23.22 6.64 -11.36
C ASP A 358 -23.16 7.87 -10.45
N ASN A 359 -22.03 8.56 -10.52
CA ASN A 359 -21.80 9.81 -9.82
C ASN A 359 -21.14 10.79 -10.77
N GLN A 360 -21.42 12.08 -10.57
CA GLN A 360 -20.90 13.17 -11.42
C GLN A 360 -19.63 13.80 -10.84
N GLY A 361 -19.03 13.19 -9.82
CA GLY A 361 -17.89 13.71 -9.09
C GLY A 361 -18.02 13.52 -7.57
N ASP A 362 -17.12 14.17 -6.84
CA ASP A 362 -17.06 14.15 -5.38
C ASP A 362 -17.35 15.51 -4.76
N ALA A 363 -17.67 15.51 -3.47
CA ALA A 363 -18.01 16.73 -2.73
C ALA A 363 -16.82 17.70 -2.62
N TRP A 364 -15.58 17.23 -2.75
CA TRP A 364 -14.39 18.06 -2.66
C TRP A 364 -14.24 18.94 -3.90
N ASN A 365 -14.25 18.32 -5.08
CA ASN A 365 -14.20 19.01 -6.37
C ASN A 365 -15.41 19.93 -6.54
N LEU A 366 -16.62 19.46 -6.22
CA LEU A 366 -17.82 20.31 -6.22
C LEU A 366 -17.66 21.57 -5.35
N THR A 367 -17.03 21.42 -4.17
CA THR A 367 -16.79 22.54 -3.26
C THR A 367 -15.75 23.51 -3.83
N LEU A 368 -14.64 23.01 -4.39
CA LEU A 368 -13.60 23.83 -5.01
C LEU A 368 -14.14 24.61 -6.22
N ASP A 369 -14.95 23.95 -7.05
CA ASP A 369 -15.62 24.59 -8.18
C ASP A 369 -16.57 25.68 -7.68
N SER A 370 -17.34 25.41 -6.62
CA SER A 370 -18.26 26.40 -6.04
C SER A 370 -17.53 27.61 -5.45
N ILE A 371 -16.37 27.40 -4.81
CA ILE A 371 -15.51 28.48 -4.33
C ILE A 371 -14.95 29.30 -5.50
N SER A 372 -14.57 28.65 -6.60
CA SER A 372 -14.06 29.34 -7.79
C SER A 372 -15.16 30.20 -8.43
N HIS A 373 -16.35 29.66 -8.62
CA HIS A 373 -17.52 30.40 -9.13
C HIS A 373 -17.88 31.59 -8.23
N PHE A 374 -17.77 31.43 -6.90
CA PHE A 374 -17.99 32.54 -5.97
C PHE A 374 -17.05 33.72 -6.23
N TYR A 375 -15.76 33.47 -6.47
CA TYR A 375 -14.81 34.54 -6.81
C TYR A 375 -15.13 35.20 -8.14
N ASP A 376 -15.48 34.42 -9.17
CA ASP A 376 -15.88 34.96 -10.48
C ASP A 376 -17.13 35.84 -10.36
N ASN A 377 -18.11 35.41 -9.57
CA ASN A 377 -19.33 36.17 -9.29
C ASN A 377 -19.02 37.48 -8.56
N ILE A 378 -18.13 37.47 -7.57
CA ILE A 378 -17.69 38.70 -6.90
C ILE A 378 -17.06 39.67 -7.89
N VAL A 379 -16.20 39.21 -8.80
CA VAL A 379 -15.58 40.08 -9.81
C VAL A 379 -16.65 40.69 -10.73
N ALA A 380 -17.66 39.91 -11.12
CA ALA A 380 -18.78 40.40 -11.91
C ALA A 380 -19.64 41.43 -11.16
N PHE A 381 -20.00 41.16 -9.90
CA PHE A 381 -20.88 41.98 -9.07
C PHE A 381 -20.20 43.22 -8.49
N ALA A 382 -18.88 43.19 -8.27
CA ALA A 382 -18.10 44.32 -7.74
C ALA A 382 -17.94 45.49 -8.73
N THR A 383 -18.51 45.40 -9.93
CA THR A 383 -18.52 46.51 -10.90
C THR A 383 -19.52 47.61 -10.51
N GLY A 384 -19.33 48.25 -9.34
CA GLY A 384 -20.15 49.42 -8.97
C GLY A 384 -20.16 49.85 -7.50
N SER A 385 -19.62 49.07 -6.56
CA SER A 385 -19.59 49.42 -5.12
C SER A 385 -18.29 48.98 -4.45
N ASP A 386 -17.56 49.92 -3.83
CA ASP A 386 -16.36 49.67 -3.01
C ASP A 386 -16.68 49.26 -1.56
N GLU A 387 -17.95 49.15 -1.20
CA GLU A 387 -18.36 48.77 0.15
C GLU A 387 -18.25 47.27 0.35
N THR A 388 -17.33 46.87 1.25
CA THR A 388 -17.23 45.49 1.71
C THR A 388 -18.39 45.19 2.66
N PRO A 389 -19.16 44.10 2.45
CA PRO A 389 -20.22 43.72 3.36
C PRO A 389 -19.61 43.43 4.74
N ASP A 390 -20.21 43.97 5.79
CA ASP A 390 -19.80 43.68 7.17
C ASP A 390 -20.17 42.23 7.51
N VAL A 391 -19.14 41.40 7.76
CA VAL A 391 -19.32 40.00 8.15
C VAL A 391 -18.98 39.88 9.62
N PRO A 392 -19.96 39.61 10.51
CA PRO A 392 -19.71 39.52 11.93
C PRO A 392 -18.85 38.29 12.27
N GLU A 393 -17.92 38.45 13.21
CA GLU A 393 -17.24 37.31 13.85
C GLU A 393 -18.24 36.56 14.74
N LEU A 394 -18.90 35.57 14.17
CA LEU A 394 -19.84 34.70 14.89
C LEU A 394 -19.15 33.44 15.37
N ARG A 395 -19.56 32.95 16.54
CA ARG A 395 -19.23 31.58 16.96
C ARG A 395 -19.99 30.61 16.06
N PHE A 396 -19.42 29.43 15.82
CA PHE A 396 -20.03 28.39 14.97
C PHE A 396 -21.50 28.10 15.28
N ILE A 397 -21.89 28.08 16.57
CA ILE A 397 -23.27 27.81 16.99
C ILE A 397 -24.24 28.94 16.65
N ASP A 398 -23.74 30.17 16.57
CA ASP A 398 -24.53 31.37 16.31
C ASP A 398 -24.68 31.62 14.79
N MET A 399 -23.83 31.00 13.95
CA MET A 399 -23.88 31.12 12.48
C MET A 399 -25.18 30.58 11.85
N ARG A 400 -25.91 29.66 12.51
CA ARG A 400 -27.15 29.09 11.95
C ARG A 400 -28.25 30.14 11.77
N ALA A 401 -28.27 31.18 12.60
CA ALA A 401 -29.28 32.23 12.56
C ALA A 401 -28.85 33.44 11.70
N TYR A 402 -27.66 33.38 11.11
CA TYR A 402 -27.12 34.47 10.31
C TYR A 402 -27.53 34.30 8.85
N GLU A 403 -28.23 35.30 8.32
CA GLU A 403 -28.49 35.43 6.89
C GLU A 403 -27.41 36.32 6.28
N PRO A 404 -26.61 35.82 5.31
CA PRO A 404 -25.62 36.64 4.66
C PRO A 404 -26.28 37.77 3.85
N PRO A 405 -25.60 38.91 3.65
CA PRO A 405 -26.08 39.98 2.78
C PRO A 405 -26.43 39.46 1.38
N GLU A 406 -27.43 40.06 0.72
CA GLU A 406 -27.99 39.60 -0.56
C GLU A 406 -26.91 39.40 -1.63
N ILE A 407 -25.97 40.35 -1.76
CA ILE A 407 -24.84 40.25 -2.70
C ILE A 407 -23.93 39.03 -2.44
N VAL A 408 -23.75 38.65 -1.17
CA VAL A 408 -22.96 37.47 -0.78
C VAL A 408 -23.74 36.20 -1.05
N ALA A 409 -25.05 36.20 -0.76
CA ALA A 409 -25.94 35.07 -1.05
C ALA A 409 -26.03 34.79 -2.57
N GLU A 410 -26.16 35.84 -3.38
CA GLU A 410 -26.14 35.74 -4.85
C GLU A 410 -24.80 35.23 -5.38
N ALA A 411 -23.68 35.72 -4.84
CA ALA A 411 -22.35 35.25 -5.24
C ALA A 411 -22.11 33.78 -4.92
N ILE A 412 -22.59 33.30 -3.77
CA ILE A 412 -22.50 31.89 -3.36
C ILE A 412 -23.42 30.99 -4.21
N GLY A 413 -24.58 31.50 -4.61
CA GLY A 413 -25.56 30.79 -5.43
C GLY A 413 -26.21 29.61 -4.69
N THR A 414 -26.35 28.46 -5.36
CA THR A 414 -27.12 27.30 -4.87
C THR A 414 -26.33 26.34 -4.00
N PHE A 415 -25.03 26.55 -3.82
CA PHE A 415 -24.15 25.66 -3.06
C PHE A 415 -24.65 25.34 -1.62
N PRO A 416 -25.20 26.29 -0.85
CA PRO A 416 -25.70 26.03 0.51
C PRO A 416 -26.82 24.97 0.55
N ILE A 417 -27.64 24.85 -0.49
CA ILE A 417 -28.70 23.82 -0.57
C ILE A 417 -28.06 22.43 -0.61
N THR A 418 -26.97 22.27 -1.38
CA THR A 418 -26.22 21.02 -1.46
C THR A 418 -25.56 20.68 -0.12
N VAL A 419 -24.99 21.68 0.57
CA VAL A 419 -24.39 21.51 1.91
C VAL A 419 -25.45 21.15 2.96
N GLU A 420 -26.63 21.77 2.90
CA GLU A 420 -27.76 21.43 3.79
C GLU A 420 -28.20 19.98 3.59
N LEU A 421 -28.36 19.54 2.32
CA LEU A 421 -28.69 18.16 2.00
C LEU A 421 -27.61 17.19 2.50
N LEU A 422 -26.32 17.51 2.32
CA LEU A 422 -25.22 16.68 2.83
C LEU A 422 -25.27 16.56 4.35
N GLY A 423 -25.53 17.67 5.05
CA GLY A 423 -25.72 17.69 6.51
C GLY A 423 -26.91 16.83 6.95
N GLN A 424 -28.04 16.94 6.25
CA GLN A 424 -29.22 16.11 6.51
C GLN A 424 -28.92 14.62 6.31
N ARG A 425 -28.29 14.23 5.19
CA ARG A 425 -27.93 12.81 4.93
C ARG A 425 -26.95 12.26 5.95
N THR A 426 -25.99 13.07 6.39
CA THR A 426 -25.05 12.71 7.45
C THR A 426 -25.78 12.48 8.78
N ALA A 427 -26.72 13.35 9.15
CA ALA A 427 -27.54 13.18 10.35
C ALA A 427 -28.43 11.94 10.28
N GLU A 428 -29.08 11.69 9.13
CA GLU A 428 -29.87 10.48 8.88
C GLU A 428 -29.01 9.21 9.01
N MET A 429 -27.78 9.23 8.52
CA MET A 429 -26.81 8.14 8.67
C MET A 429 -26.50 7.87 10.15
N HIS A 430 -26.20 8.91 10.92
CA HIS A 430 -25.95 8.77 12.37
C HIS A 430 -27.15 8.21 13.12
N LEU A 431 -28.37 8.66 12.80
CA LEU A 431 -29.60 8.12 13.38
C LEU A 431 -29.77 6.63 13.03
N ALA A 432 -29.41 6.22 11.82
CA ALA A 432 -29.47 4.82 11.40
C ALA A 432 -28.43 3.95 12.13
N LEU A 433 -27.20 4.44 12.29
CA LEU A 433 -26.15 3.76 13.07
C LEU A 433 -26.59 3.55 14.52
N ALA A 434 -27.24 4.54 15.12
CA ALA A 434 -27.70 4.49 16.51
C ALA A 434 -29.04 3.74 16.72
N ALA A 435 -29.68 3.23 15.66
CA ALA A 435 -31.05 2.71 15.72
C ALA A 435 -31.19 1.38 16.48
N HIS A 436 -30.14 0.54 16.50
CA HIS A 436 -30.14 -0.80 17.09
C HIS A 436 -28.95 -0.99 18.05
N PRO A 437 -28.96 -0.33 19.22
CA PRO A 437 -27.86 -0.39 20.19
C PRO A 437 -27.67 -1.79 20.81
N GLU A 438 -28.63 -2.70 20.65
CA GLU A 438 -28.53 -4.11 21.04
C GLU A 438 -27.66 -4.95 20.09
N HIS A 439 -27.33 -4.44 18.90
CA HIS A 439 -26.52 -5.15 17.93
C HIS A 439 -25.03 -5.08 18.31
N PRO A 440 -24.32 -6.23 18.44
CA PRO A 440 -22.89 -6.23 18.70
C PRO A 440 -22.14 -5.36 17.69
N GLY A 441 -21.17 -4.57 18.17
CA GLY A 441 -20.41 -3.62 17.33
C GLY A 441 -21.07 -2.24 17.12
N PHE A 442 -22.37 -2.10 17.45
CA PHE A 442 -23.12 -0.84 17.34
C PHE A 442 -23.70 -0.40 18.69
N GLU A 443 -23.13 -0.92 19.78
CA GLU A 443 -23.52 -0.59 21.14
C GLU A 443 -23.20 0.88 21.45
N GLN A 444 -24.08 1.53 22.21
CA GLN A 444 -23.83 2.91 22.64
C GLN A 444 -22.80 2.93 23.77
N GLU A 445 -21.64 3.53 23.49
CA GLU A 445 -20.61 3.73 24.50
C GLU A 445 -20.75 5.10 25.21
N PRO A 446 -20.55 5.16 26.53
CA PRO A 446 -20.62 6.41 27.26
C PRO A 446 -19.43 7.32 26.93
N PHE A 447 -19.71 8.57 26.56
CA PHE A 447 -18.70 9.61 26.34
C PHE A 447 -18.14 10.16 27.68
N SER A 448 -17.45 9.29 28.42
CA SER A 448 -16.94 9.55 29.77
C SER A 448 -15.74 10.50 29.79
N SER A 449 -15.44 11.08 30.95
CA SER A 449 -14.22 11.89 31.13
C SER A 449 -12.94 11.09 30.90
N HIS A 450 -12.94 9.78 31.14
CA HIS A 450 -11.79 8.92 30.85
C HIS A 450 -11.62 8.73 29.34
N TYR A 451 -12.72 8.49 28.62
CA TYR A 451 -12.71 8.42 27.15
C TYR A 451 -12.22 9.74 26.54
N GLN A 452 -12.73 10.89 27.01
CA GLN A 452 -12.28 12.21 26.55
C GLN A 452 -10.77 12.43 26.72
N ARG A 453 -10.22 12.04 27.89
CA ARG A 453 -8.76 12.11 28.11
C ARG A 453 -7.99 11.16 27.21
N GLY A 454 -8.50 9.94 27.01
CA GLY A 454 -7.90 8.97 26.10
C GLY A 454 -7.86 9.48 24.66
N LEU A 455 -8.98 10.01 24.17
CA LEU A 455 -9.10 10.62 22.85
C LEU A 455 -8.16 11.81 22.71
N TYR A 456 -8.12 12.71 23.70
CA TYR A 456 -7.20 13.84 23.70
C TYR A 456 -5.73 13.41 23.59
N GLN A 457 -5.30 12.41 24.39
CA GLN A 457 -3.93 11.92 24.34
C GLN A 457 -3.62 11.19 23.02
N SER A 458 -4.58 10.42 22.49
CA SER A 458 -4.44 9.76 21.19
C SER A 458 -4.28 10.78 20.06
N LEU A 459 -5.13 11.81 20.02
CA LEU A 459 -5.03 12.89 19.03
C LEU A 459 -3.72 13.67 19.15
N ARG A 460 -3.26 13.91 20.39
CA ARG A 460 -1.97 14.56 20.64
C ARG A 460 -0.79 13.72 20.14
N ASN A 461 -0.79 12.41 20.42
CA ASN A 461 0.25 11.51 19.93
C ASN A 461 0.24 11.43 18.40
N LEU A 462 -0.94 11.32 17.79
CA LEU A 462 -1.10 11.31 16.34
C LEU A 462 -0.57 12.60 15.71
N MET A 463 -0.86 13.75 16.34
CA MET A 463 -0.34 15.05 15.91
C MET A 463 1.19 15.09 15.99
N ASP A 464 1.78 14.67 17.12
CA ASP A 464 3.24 14.64 17.31
C ASP A 464 3.92 13.71 16.29
N GLU A 465 3.34 12.54 16.03
CA GLU A 465 3.82 11.58 15.03
C GLU A 465 3.73 12.16 13.61
N ALA A 466 2.58 12.71 13.22
CA ALA A 466 2.37 13.30 11.91
C ALA A 466 3.32 14.48 11.64
N PHE A 467 3.55 15.36 12.63
CA PHE A 467 4.52 16.45 12.49
C PHE A 467 5.97 15.95 12.47
N SER A 468 6.30 14.89 13.21
CA SER A 468 7.63 14.27 13.14
C SER A 468 7.88 13.68 11.75
N GLN A 469 6.91 12.94 11.20
CA GLN A 469 6.97 12.40 9.85
C GLN A 469 7.10 13.52 8.81
N LEU A 470 6.29 14.57 8.92
CA LEU A 470 6.37 15.73 8.03
C LEU A 470 7.74 16.41 8.08
N ARG A 471 8.31 16.64 9.26
CA ARG A 471 9.66 17.21 9.40
C ARG A 471 10.73 16.32 8.80
N SER A 472 10.64 15.01 9.02
CA SER A 472 11.58 14.06 8.43
C SER A 472 11.48 14.02 6.89
N GLY A 473 10.28 14.23 6.34
CA GLY A 473 10.04 14.30 4.90
C GLY A 473 10.44 15.64 4.26
N LEU A 474 10.40 16.75 5.00
CA LEU A 474 10.81 18.08 4.53
C LEU A 474 12.32 18.34 4.64
N HIS A 475 13.05 17.51 5.40
CA HIS A 475 14.51 17.55 5.51
C HIS A 475 15.23 16.53 4.62
N LYS A 476 14.49 15.87 3.73
CA LYS A 476 15.01 15.24 2.52
C LYS A 476 14.98 16.27 1.40
#